data_AF-A0AAE3PI63-F1
#
_entry.id   AF-A0AAE3PI63-F1
#
_cell.length_a   1.000
_cell.length_b   1.000
_cell.length_c   1.000
_cell.angle_alpha   90.00
_cell.angle_beta   90.00
_cell.angle_gamma   90.00
#
_symmetry.space_group_name_H-M   'P 1'
#
loop_
_entity.id
_entity.type
_entity.pdbx_description
1 polymer ?
#
loop_
_entity_poly.entity_id
_entity_poly.type
_entity_poly.pdbx_seq_one_letter_code
_entity_poly.pdbx_strand_id
1 'polypeptide(L)'
;MQYELSESLPDPETFVALREAVDMPPRSVETARRGLPNSLYGVSVVSSATGETVGMARIVGDGATVFHVCDMVVHPDHQRRGLGTRMMDALMGYLREHAPETAYVNLMADVDGFYEQWGFERTAPTTKAMALPYDGREGWDERV
;
A
#
# COMPACT_ATOMS: atom_id res chain seq x y z
N MET A 1 -11.14 -19.09 11.92
CA MET A 1 -9.88 -18.30 11.78
C MET A 1 -10.06 -17.01 12.57
N GLN A 2 -9.03 -16.48 13.23
CA GLN A 2 -9.16 -15.23 14.02
C GLN A 2 -9.10 -13.96 13.16
N TYR A 3 -8.83 -14.09 11.85
CA TYR A 3 -8.71 -12.97 10.92
C TYR A 3 -9.31 -13.32 9.56
N GLU A 4 -10.10 -12.41 9.04
CA GLU A 4 -10.73 -12.48 7.73
C GLU A 4 -10.07 -11.47 6.79
N LEU A 5 -9.78 -11.88 5.54
CA LEU A 5 -9.27 -10.97 4.52
C LEU A 5 -10.45 -10.60 3.61
N SER A 6 -10.63 -9.32 3.37
CA SER A 6 -11.65 -8.77 2.47
C SER A 6 -10.97 -8.12 1.27
N GLU A 7 -11.50 -8.34 0.08
CA GLU A 7 -11.10 -7.68 -1.17
C GLU A 7 -11.74 -6.29 -1.29
N SER A 8 -11.57 -5.49 -0.24
CA SER A 8 -12.04 -4.13 -0.15
C SER A 8 -11.11 -3.31 0.73
N LEU A 9 -10.98 -2.03 0.43
CA LEU A 9 -10.27 -1.08 1.27
C LEU A 9 -11.10 -0.74 2.53
N PRO A 10 -10.44 -0.36 3.64
CA PRO A 10 -11.15 0.23 4.77
C PRO A 10 -11.76 1.59 4.41
N ASP A 11 -12.66 2.07 5.24
CA ASP A 11 -13.15 3.44 5.16
C ASP A 11 -12.02 4.48 5.40
N PRO A 12 -12.18 5.74 4.99
CA PRO A 12 -11.15 6.77 5.10
C PRO A 12 -10.64 7.00 6.53
N GLU A 13 -11.51 6.94 7.53
CA GLU A 13 -11.18 7.13 8.93
C GLU A 13 -10.28 5.99 9.44
N THR A 14 -10.67 4.75 9.16
CA THR A 14 -9.89 3.55 9.47
C THR A 14 -8.55 3.52 8.71
N PHE A 15 -8.53 3.92 7.45
CA PHE A 15 -7.29 4.05 6.65
C PHE A 15 -6.28 5.00 7.33
N VAL A 16 -6.75 6.17 7.76
CA VAL A 16 -5.88 7.16 8.44
C VAL A 16 -5.39 6.60 9.78
N ALA A 17 -6.28 6.02 10.59
CA ALA A 17 -5.92 5.44 11.88
C ALA A 17 -4.86 4.33 11.77
N LEU A 18 -4.97 3.44 10.77
CA LEU A 18 -3.98 2.39 10.55
C LEU A 18 -2.59 2.95 10.20
N ARG A 19 -2.52 4.01 9.39
CA ARG A 19 -1.24 4.67 9.05
C ARG A 19 -0.60 5.30 10.28
N GLU A 20 -1.40 5.97 11.10
CA GLU A 20 -0.94 6.59 12.33
C GLU A 20 -0.38 5.56 13.31
N ALA A 21 -1.02 4.38 13.40
CA ALA A 21 -0.58 3.28 14.28
C ALA A 21 0.82 2.73 13.95
N VAL A 22 1.39 3.03 12.79
CA VAL A 22 2.73 2.60 12.36
C VAL A 22 3.65 3.77 11.97
N ASP A 23 3.36 4.98 12.46
CA ASP A 23 4.16 6.19 12.24
C ASP A 23 4.37 6.55 10.75
N MET A 24 3.45 6.13 9.86
CA MET A 24 3.49 6.57 8.46
C MET A 24 3.18 8.07 8.36
N PRO A 25 3.72 8.77 7.33
CA PRO A 25 3.38 10.15 7.09
C PRO A 25 1.86 10.38 7.04
N PRO A 26 1.36 11.40 7.77
CA PRO A 26 -0.07 11.57 8.00
C PRO A 26 -0.80 11.93 6.71
N ARG A 27 -2.06 11.50 6.64
CA ARG A 27 -3.02 11.87 5.59
C ARG A 27 -4.27 12.39 6.26
N SER A 28 -4.87 13.45 5.74
CA SER A 28 -6.19 13.86 6.21
C SER A 28 -7.26 12.87 5.74
N VAL A 29 -8.30 12.69 6.54
CA VAL A 29 -9.49 11.88 6.17
C VAL A 29 -10.08 12.35 4.84
N GLU A 30 -10.09 13.67 4.59
CA GLU A 30 -10.55 14.22 3.31
C GLU A 30 -9.69 13.80 2.11
N THR A 31 -8.37 13.77 2.28
CA THR A 31 -7.46 13.27 1.23
C THR A 31 -7.67 11.77 1.01
N ALA A 32 -7.83 10.99 2.08
CA ALA A 32 -8.11 9.56 1.99
C ALA A 32 -9.44 9.29 1.29
N ARG A 33 -10.51 10.02 1.63
CA ARG A 33 -11.83 9.92 1.01
C ARG A 33 -11.78 10.16 -0.50
N ARG A 34 -10.97 11.13 -0.94
CA ARG A 34 -10.74 11.41 -2.36
C ARG A 34 -9.85 10.36 -3.03
N GLY A 35 -8.82 9.87 -2.33
CA GLY A 35 -7.76 9.04 -2.90
C GLY A 35 -8.12 7.55 -3.01
N LEU A 36 -8.78 6.99 -1.99
CA LEU A 36 -9.06 5.54 -1.91
C LEU A 36 -9.85 4.99 -3.11
N PRO A 37 -10.90 5.67 -3.63
CA PRO A 37 -11.65 5.17 -4.79
C PRO A 37 -10.82 5.05 -6.09
N ASN A 38 -9.65 5.68 -6.17
CA ASN A 38 -8.77 5.63 -7.34
C ASN A 38 -7.73 4.50 -7.27
N SER A 39 -7.86 3.58 -6.31
CA SER A 39 -7.00 2.40 -6.22
C SER A 39 -7.43 1.39 -7.28
N LEU A 40 -6.46 0.73 -7.92
CA LEU A 40 -6.75 -0.34 -8.88
C LEU A 40 -7.25 -1.59 -8.16
N TYR A 41 -6.65 -1.90 -7.01
CA TYR A 41 -7.01 -3.02 -6.16
C TYR A 41 -6.62 -2.74 -4.71
N GLY A 42 -7.33 -3.35 -3.77
CA GLY A 42 -7.02 -3.20 -2.35
C GLY A 42 -7.68 -4.27 -1.49
N VAL A 43 -7.01 -4.58 -0.39
CA VAL A 43 -7.48 -5.56 0.58
C VAL A 43 -7.41 -4.98 1.99
N SER A 44 -8.23 -5.54 2.87
CA SER A 44 -8.21 -5.28 4.30
C SER A 44 -8.28 -6.57 5.09
N VAL A 45 -7.80 -6.55 6.34
CA VAL A 45 -7.88 -7.69 7.25
C VAL A 45 -8.67 -7.27 8.48
N VAL A 46 -9.72 -8.03 8.79
CA VAL A 46 -10.61 -7.81 9.94
C VAL A 46 -10.32 -8.84 11.02
N SER A 47 -10.15 -8.39 12.27
CA SER A 47 -10.07 -9.23 13.45
C SER A 47 -11.45 -9.80 13.76
N SER A 48 -11.64 -11.11 13.64
CA SER A 48 -12.93 -11.74 13.95
C SER A 48 -13.31 -11.64 15.43
N ALA A 49 -12.35 -11.33 16.31
CA ALA A 49 -12.59 -11.15 17.74
C ALA A 49 -13.15 -9.77 18.11
N THR A 50 -12.75 -8.72 17.38
CA THR A 50 -13.14 -7.32 17.67
C THR A 50 -14.03 -6.71 16.60
N GLY A 51 -14.06 -7.27 15.40
CA GLY A 51 -14.72 -6.70 14.22
C GLY A 51 -13.94 -5.54 13.60
N GLU A 52 -12.75 -5.21 14.13
CA GLU A 52 -11.96 -4.08 13.67
C GLU A 52 -11.06 -4.45 12.49
N THR A 53 -10.86 -3.51 11.57
CA THR A 53 -9.85 -3.65 10.53
C THR A 53 -8.46 -3.42 11.14
N VAL A 54 -7.61 -4.43 11.05
CA VAL A 54 -6.27 -4.46 11.66
C VAL A 54 -5.15 -4.49 10.63
N GLY A 55 -5.48 -4.46 9.34
CA GLY A 55 -4.49 -4.39 8.27
C GLY A 55 -5.11 -3.96 6.96
N MET A 56 -4.28 -3.40 6.10
CA MET A 56 -4.64 -2.98 4.75
C MET A 56 -3.43 -3.04 3.82
N ALA A 57 -3.70 -3.16 2.53
CA ALA A 57 -2.71 -3.03 1.47
C ALA A 57 -3.41 -2.66 0.16
N ARG A 58 -2.73 -1.92 -0.73
CA ARG A 58 -3.34 -1.56 -2.01
C ARG A 58 -2.37 -1.41 -3.16
N ILE A 59 -2.93 -1.38 -4.35
CA ILE A 59 -2.25 -1.10 -5.61
C ILE A 59 -2.87 0.15 -6.23
N VAL A 60 -2.01 1.09 -6.61
CA VAL A 60 -2.35 2.23 -7.47
C VAL A 60 -1.57 2.12 -8.77
N GLY A 61 -2.01 2.83 -9.80
CA GLY A 61 -1.35 2.78 -11.11
C GLY A 61 -2.26 3.28 -12.22
N ASP A 62 -1.85 3.04 -13.45
CA ASP A 62 -2.63 3.36 -14.65
C ASP A 62 -3.39 2.15 -15.22
N GLY A 63 -3.23 0.97 -14.61
CA GLY A 63 -3.85 -0.27 -15.06
C GLY A 63 -3.17 -0.92 -16.25
N ALA A 64 -2.01 -0.42 -16.68
CA ALA A 64 -1.30 -0.95 -17.84
C ALA A 64 0.24 -0.89 -17.71
N THR A 65 0.82 0.31 -17.64
CA THR A 65 2.27 0.50 -17.73
C THR A 65 2.96 0.57 -16.38
N VAL A 66 2.25 0.97 -15.32
CA VAL A 66 2.81 1.11 -13.98
C VAL A 66 1.83 0.69 -12.90
N PHE A 67 2.34 -0.10 -11.97
CA PHE A 67 1.63 -0.51 -10.75
C PHE A 67 2.53 -0.24 -9.55
N HIS A 68 1.97 0.36 -8.51
CA HIS A 68 2.67 0.67 -7.28
C HIS A 68 1.94 0.04 -6.10
N VAL A 69 2.60 -0.92 -5.46
CA VAL A 69 2.13 -1.51 -4.20
C VAL A 69 2.44 -0.52 -3.08
N CYS A 70 1.41 -0.10 -2.36
CA CYS A 70 1.52 0.91 -1.32
C CYS A 70 0.57 0.66 -0.16
N ASP A 71 0.74 1.47 0.89
CA ASP A 71 -0.11 1.50 2.08
C ASP A 71 -0.26 0.10 2.71
N MET A 72 0.82 -0.68 2.67
CA MET A 72 0.95 -2.01 3.26
C MET A 72 1.16 -1.90 4.77
N VAL A 73 0.12 -2.16 5.55
CA VAL A 73 0.13 -1.96 7.01
C VAL A 73 -0.58 -3.11 7.73
N VAL A 74 0.02 -3.56 8.82
CA VAL A 74 -0.65 -4.38 9.84
C VAL A 74 -0.48 -3.68 11.17
N HIS A 75 -1.58 -3.44 11.88
CA HIS A 75 -1.60 -2.83 13.21
C HIS A 75 -0.58 -3.54 14.12
N PRO A 76 0.25 -2.81 14.90
CA PRO A 76 1.35 -3.40 15.67
C PRO A 76 0.99 -4.64 16.50
N ASP A 77 -0.15 -4.59 17.21
CA ASP A 77 -0.63 -5.68 18.06
C ASP A 77 -1.02 -6.98 17.31
N HIS A 78 -1.15 -6.86 15.99
CA HIS A 78 -1.56 -7.93 15.08
C HIS A 78 -0.43 -8.41 14.15
N GLN A 79 0.77 -7.84 14.26
CA GLN A 79 1.93 -8.22 13.46
C GLN A 79 2.48 -9.61 13.81
N ARG A 80 3.36 -10.14 12.95
CA ARG A 80 4.00 -11.46 13.07
C ARG A 80 3.03 -12.65 13.12
N ARG A 81 1.82 -12.46 12.61
CA ARG A 81 0.76 -13.49 12.49
C ARG A 81 0.49 -13.93 11.04
N GLY A 82 1.40 -13.60 10.10
CA GLY A 82 1.26 -13.93 8.68
C GLY A 82 0.25 -13.07 7.91
N LEU A 83 -0.33 -12.03 8.52
CA LEU A 83 -1.32 -11.16 7.87
C LEU A 83 -0.73 -10.38 6.70
N GLY A 84 0.51 -9.89 6.84
CA GLY A 84 1.19 -9.20 5.75
C GLY A 84 1.38 -10.11 4.53
N THR A 85 1.82 -11.35 4.75
CA THR A 85 1.96 -12.35 3.67
C THR A 85 0.64 -12.60 2.97
N ARG A 86 -0.46 -12.78 3.72
CA ARG A 86 -1.80 -12.99 3.13
C ARG A 86 -2.26 -11.83 2.25
N MET A 87 -2.01 -10.58 2.67
CA MET A 87 -2.36 -9.42 1.86
C MET A 87 -1.48 -9.34 0.60
N MET A 88 -0.17 -9.52 0.72
CA MET A 88 0.73 -9.54 -0.43
C MET A 88 0.38 -10.63 -1.44
N ASP A 89 0.00 -11.82 -0.98
CA ASP A 89 -0.45 -12.90 -1.85
C ASP A 89 -1.67 -12.50 -2.70
N ALA A 90 -2.64 -11.81 -2.09
CA ALA A 90 -3.81 -11.29 -2.80
C ALA A 90 -3.43 -10.21 -3.83
N LEU A 91 -2.56 -9.26 -3.44
CA LEU A 91 -2.06 -8.22 -4.34
C LEU A 91 -1.31 -8.82 -5.54
N MET A 92 -0.46 -9.82 -5.31
CA MET A 92 0.24 -10.53 -6.38
C MET A 92 -0.71 -11.35 -7.26
N GLY A 93 -1.81 -11.87 -6.70
CA GLY A 93 -2.89 -12.47 -7.47
C GLY A 93 -3.47 -11.48 -8.49
N TYR A 94 -3.87 -10.30 -8.02
CA TYR A 94 -4.38 -9.23 -8.88
C TYR A 94 -3.38 -8.84 -9.98
N LEU A 95 -2.11 -8.63 -9.61
CA LEU A 95 -1.05 -8.26 -10.58
C LEU A 95 -0.85 -9.33 -11.66
N ARG A 96 -0.85 -10.62 -11.31
CA ARG A 96 -0.69 -11.70 -12.29
C ARG A 96 -1.83 -11.78 -13.30
N GLU A 97 -3.03 -11.39 -12.88
CA GLU A 97 -4.21 -11.41 -13.74
C GLU A 97 -4.31 -10.15 -14.62
N HIS A 98 -3.87 -8.99 -14.12
CA HIS A 98 -4.17 -7.70 -14.75
C HIS A 98 -2.94 -6.97 -15.33
N ALA A 99 -1.73 -7.22 -14.84
CA ALA A 99 -0.54 -6.51 -15.29
C ALA A 99 0.01 -7.11 -16.59
N PRO A 100 0.16 -6.31 -17.67
CA PRO A 100 0.87 -6.73 -18.87
C PRO A 100 2.32 -7.15 -18.58
N GLU A 101 2.91 -8.00 -19.42
CA GLU A 101 4.28 -8.52 -19.25
C GLU A 101 5.36 -7.42 -19.14
N THR A 102 5.13 -6.26 -19.74
CA THR A 102 6.08 -5.13 -19.74
C THR A 102 5.76 -4.08 -18.66
N ALA A 103 4.80 -4.34 -17.78
CA ALA A 103 4.40 -3.38 -16.76
C ALA A 103 5.49 -3.18 -15.70
N TYR A 104 5.67 -1.94 -15.26
CA TYR A 104 6.58 -1.61 -14.17
C TYR A 104 5.85 -1.73 -12.82
N VAL A 105 6.09 -2.84 -12.12
CA VAL A 105 5.56 -3.08 -10.76
C VAL A 105 6.62 -2.68 -9.74
N ASN A 106 6.28 -1.77 -8.82
CA ASN A 106 7.23 -1.25 -7.84
C ASN A 106 6.60 -0.99 -6.47
N LEU A 107 7.45 -0.81 -5.46
CA LEU A 107 7.07 -0.43 -4.10
C LEU A 107 8.19 0.32 -3.40
N MET A 108 7.86 0.95 -2.28
CA MET A 108 8.81 1.55 -1.35
C MET A 108 8.90 0.65 -0.11
N ALA A 109 10.02 -0.06 0.04
CA ALA A 109 10.24 -0.96 1.18
C ALA A 109 10.84 -0.20 2.37
N ASP A 110 10.21 -0.35 3.52
CA ASP A 110 10.69 0.05 4.86
C ASP A 110 11.21 -1.15 5.68
N VAL A 111 11.05 -2.36 5.15
CA VAL A 111 11.49 -3.63 5.73
C VAL A 111 12.35 -4.41 4.74
N ASP A 112 13.44 -5.01 5.22
CA ASP A 112 14.33 -5.82 4.41
C ASP A 112 13.83 -7.28 4.29
N GLY A 113 14.04 -7.91 3.13
CA GLY A 113 13.81 -9.33 2.90
C GLY A 113 12.35 -9.79 2.80
N PHE A 114 11.38 -8.99 3.26
CA PHE A 114 9.97 -9.38 3.21
C PHE A 114 9.46 -9.50 1.77
N TYR A 115 9.65 -8.47 0.95
CA TYR A 115 9.10 -8.42 -0.41
C TYR A 115 9.84 -9.35 -1.41
N GLU A 116 11.07 -9.74 -1.10
CA GLU A 116 11.90 -10.64 -1.93
C GLU A 116 11.25 -12.02 -2.10
N GLN A 117 10.36 -12.41 -1.18
CA GLN A 117 9.58 -13.65 -1.26
C GLN A 117 8.67 -13.71 -2.50
N TRP A 118 8.28 -12.56 -3.07
CA TRP A 118 7.50 -12.46 -4.30
C TRP A 118 8.32 -12.04 -5.52
N GLY A 119 9.66 -12.04 -5.40
CA GLY A 119 10.56 -11.68 -6.49
C GLY A 119 10.79 -10.18 -6.67
N PHE A 120 10.41 -9.35 -5.70
CA PHE A 120 10.84 -7.95 -5.70
C PHE A 120 12.35 -7.86 -5.45
N GLU A 121 13.02 -7.03 -6.25
CA GLU A 121 14.45 -6.80 -6.14
C GLU A 121 14.74 -5.33 -5.82
N ARG A 122 15.86 -5.08 -5.14
CA ARG A 122 16.35 -3.72 -4.94
C ARG A 122 16.78 -3.14 -6.28
N THR A 123 16.22 -1.99 -6.64
CA THR A 123 16.60 -1.28 -7.86
C THR A 123 17.89 -0.46 -7.71
N ALA A 124 18.32 -0.21 -6.47
CA ALA A 124 19.59 0.42 -6.16
C ALA A 124 20.76 -0.54 -6.50
N PRO A 125 21.92 -0.01 -6.96
CA PRO A 125 22.25 1.41 -7.08
C PRO A 125 21.76 2.07 -8.37
N THR A 126 21.19 1.31 -9.32
CA THR A 126 20.81 1.79 -10.66
C THR A 126 19.77 2.90 -10.59
N THR A 127 18.73 2.73 -9.78
CA THR A 127 17.76 3.79 -9.49
C THR A 127 17.68 4.04 -7.99
N LYS A 128 17.32 5.28 -7.63
CA LYS A 128 17.14 5.72 -6.25
C LYS A 128 15.74 6.27 -6.10
N ALA A 129 15.06 5.87 -5.03
CA ALA A 129 13.83 6.52 -4.65
C ALA A 129 14.10 7.96 -4.23
N MET A 130 13.24 8.87 -4.68
CA MET A 130 13.31 10.29 -4.40
C MET A 130 11.91 10.77 -4.03
N ALA A 131 11.81 11.67 -3.06
CA ALA A 131 10.56 12.29 -2.66
C ALA A 131 10.71 13.81 -2.68
N LEU A 132 9.67 14.51 -3.15
CA LEU A 132 9.54 15.95 -2.99
C LEU A 132 8.69 16.20 -1.74
N PRO A 133 9.22 16.87 -0.69
CA PRO A 133 8.42 17.34 0.42
C PRO A 133 7.41 18.39 -0.08
N TYR A 134 6.19 17.95 -0.39
CA TYR A 134 5.16 18.80 -0.96
C TYR A 134 4.27 19.39 0.15
N ASP A 135 4.27 20.71 0.25
CA ASP A 135 3.54 21.54 1.21
C ASP A 135 2.55 22.49 0.53
N GLY A 136 2.19 22.24 -0.74
CA GLY A 136 1.18 23.00 -1.48
C GLY A 136 1.69 24.27 -2.18
N ARG A 137 3.01 24.43 -2.38
CA ARG A 137 3.60 25.65 -2.96
C ARG A 137 2.98 26.08 -4.28
N GLU A 138 2.46 27.31 -4.29
CA GLU A 138 2.40 28.22 -5.44
C GLU A 138 3.83 28.50 -5.94
N GLY A 139 4.02 28.66 -7.27
CA GLY A 139 5.32 29.00 -7.86
C GLY A 139 6.11 27.81 -8.41
N TRP A 140 5.46 26.92 -9.18
CA TRP A 140 6.11 25.90 -10.01
C TRP A 140 6.70 26.46 -11.32
N ASP A 141 7.14 27.70 -11.30
CA ASP A 141 7.88 28.32 -12.38
C ASP A 141 9.18 28.86 -11.79
N GLU A 142 10.27 28.78 -12.55
CA GLU A 142 11.69 29.01 -12.17
C GLU A 142 12.54 27.78 -11.81
N ARG A 143 12.29 26.61 -12.45
CA ARG A 143 13.37 25.69 -12.85
C ARG A 143 12.91 24.55 -13.79
N VAL A 144 12.67 24.90 -15.06
CA VAL A 144 13.46 24.39 -16.20
C VAL A 144 13.64 25.52 -17.21
#